data_AF-A0A1I6HSU8-F1
#
_entry.id   AF-A0A1I6HSU8-F1
#
_cell.length_a   1.000
_cell.length_b   1.000
_cell.length_c   1.000
_cell.angle_alpha   90.00
_cell.angle_beta   90.00
_cell.angle_gamma   90.00
#
_symmetry.space_group_name_H-M   'P 1'
#
loop_
_entity.id
_entity.type
_entity.pdbx_description
1 polymer ?
#
loop_
_entity_poly.entity_id
_entity_poly.type
_entity_poly.pdbx_seq_one_letter_code
_entity_poly.pdbx_strand_id
1 'polypeptide(L)'
;MSIQDHPRYGPNPVYIFFEAYIQDVIGYLPEDKSASIQSMNIQRVFDTQASDWRAVVKETLHLSDTIDVAILDLWYRNREHFTSESGEYDPVWFSQIFTDEYMKEGSTVDVWPEGALAAAKNRIAQAKSSESK
;
A
#
# COMPACT_ATOMS: atom_id res chain seq x y z
N MET A 1 2.24 -4.78 -24.15
CA MET A 1 2.33 -3.37 -23.74
C MET A 1 3.52 -3.24 -22.83
N SER A 2 4.43 -2.29 -23.11
CA SER A 2 5.50 -1.97 -22.17
C SER A 2 4.89 -1.23 -20.96
N ILE A 3 5.50 -1.35 -19.78
CA ILE A 3 5.11 -0.54 -18.61
C ILE A 3 5.17 0.96 -18.92
N GLN A 4 6.05 1.35 -19.84
CA GLN A 4 6.23 2.71 -20.34
C GLN A 4 5.01 3.23 -21.10
N ASP A 5 4.19 2.35 -21.67
CA ASP A 5 2.98 2.71 -22.41
C ASP A 5 1.73 2.74 -21.51
N HIS A 6 1.86 2.35 -20.23
CA HIS A 6 0.71 2.28 -19.33
C HIS A 6 0.34 3.69 -18.85
N PRO A 7 -0.92 4.13 -19.00
CA PRO A 7 -1.32 5.51 -18.71
C PRO A 7 -1.07 5.94 -17.25
N ARG A 8 -1.10 4.99 -16.31
CA ARG A 8 -0.84 5.22 -14.88
C ARG A 8 0.63 5.10 -14.49
N TYR A 9 1.38 4.20 -15.12
CA TYR A 9 2.71 3.78 -14.64
C TYR A 9 3.86 4.24 -15.52
N GLY A 10 3.60 4.54 -16.80
CA GLY A 10 4.57 5.17 -17.69
C GLY A 10 5.16 6.45 -17.12
N PRO A 11 4.34 7.41 -16.63
CA PRO A 11 4.88 8.63 -16.02
C PRO A 11 5.46 8.42 -14.61
N ASN A 12 4.88 7.50 -13.83
CA ASN A 12 5.24 7.27 -12.43
C ASN A 12 5.39 5.76 -12.14
N PRO A 13 6.53 5.14 -12.50
CA PRO A 13 6.74 3.69 -12.32
C PRO A 13 6.76 3.28 -10.83
N VAL A 14 7.04 4.22 -9.92
CA VAL A 14 7.03 4.00 -8.47
C VAL A 14 5.65 3.57 -7.96
N TYR A 15 4.56 3.95 -8.64
CA TYR A 15 3.19 3.58 -8.24
C TYR A 15 2.99 2.06 -8.27
N ILE A 16 3.62 1.34 -9.20
CA ILE A 16 3.54 -0.13 -9.24
C ILE A 16 4.07 -0.74 -7.95
N PHE A 17 5.22 -0.23 -7.48
CA PHE A 17 5.85 -0.73 -6.27
C PHE A 17 5.12 -0.27 -5.01
N PHE A 18 4.53 0.92 -5.03
CA PHE A 18 3.72 1.39 -3.92
C PHE A 18 2.39 0.63 -3.79
N GLU A 19 1.72 0.35 -4.90
CA GLU A 19 0.51 -0.48 -4.90
C GLU A 19 0.82 -1.92 -4.45
N ALA A 20 1.95 -2.49 -4.87
CA ALA A 20 2.41 -3.77 -4.37
C ALA A 20 2.73 -3.73 -2.87
N TYR A 21 3.37 -2.66 -2.40
CA TYR A 21 3.64 -2.41 -0.99
C TYR A 21 2.34 -2.36 -0.17
N ILE A 22 1.33 -1.64 -0.65
CA ILE A 22 0.02 -1.57 0.00
C ILE A 22 -0.62 -2.97 0.08
N GLN A 23 -0.59 -3.73 -1.01
CA GLN A 23 -1.08 -5.12 -1.05
C GLN A 23 -0.32 -6.03 -0.07
N ASP A 24 0.99 -5.82 0.11
CA ASP A 24 1.82 -6.56 1.07
C ASP A 24 1.42 -6.26 2.51
N VAL A 25 1.22 -4.98 2.84
CA VAL A 25 0.81 -4.52 4.17
C VAL A 25 -0.54 -5.10 4.59
N ILE A 26 -1.50 -5.17 3.66
CA ILE A 26 -2.82 -5.77 3.93
C ILE A 26 -2.81 -7.31 3.87
N GLY A 27 -1.70 -7.94 3.47
CA GLY A 27 -1.55 -9.39 3.41
C GLY A 27 -2.15 -10.05 2.16
N TYR A 28 -2.40 -9.29 1.10
CA TYR A 28 -2.98 -9.78 -0.16
C TYR A 28 -1.99 -9.84 -1.32
N LEU A 29 -0.72 -9.48 -1.10
CA LEU A 29 0.31 -9.64 -2.12
C LEU A 29 0.77 -11.11 -2.18
N PRO A 30 0.67 -11.78 -3.34
CA PRO A 30 1.20 -13.13 -3.50
C PRO A 30 2.72 -13.17 -3.24
N GLU A 31 3.20 -14.21 -2.56
CA GLU A 31 4.62 -14.38 -2.23
C GLU A 31 5.52 -14.33 -3.47
N ASP A 32 5.10 -14.99 -4.56
CA ASP A 32 5.82 -14.98 -5.84
C ASP A 32 6.01 -13.57 -6.40
N LYS A 33 5.01 -12.70 -6.23
CA LYS A 33 5.06 -11.31 -6.68
C LYS A 33 6.01 -10.50 -5.80
N SER A 34 5.99 -10.70 -4.48
CA SER A 34 6.93 -10.09 -3.54
C SER A 34 8.38 -10.49 -3.85
N ALA A 35 8.62 -11.79 -4.07
CA ALA A 35 9.93 -12.31 -4.46
C ALA A 35 10.38 -11.76 -5.83
N SER A 36 9.46 -11.65 -6.78
CA SER A 36 9.75 -11.07 -8.09
C SER A 36 10.22 -9.61 -7.96
N ILE A 37 9.51 -8.78 -7.19
CA ILE A 37 9.90 -7.38 -6.97
C ILE A 37 11.28 -7.30 -6.30
N GLN A 38 11.54 -8.12 -5.28
CA GLN A 38 12.85 -8.19 -4.63
C GLN A 38 13.96 -8.55 -5.64
N SER A 39 13.70 -9.47 -6.57
CA SER A 39 14.67 -9.90 -7.57
C SER A 39 14.98 -8.85 -8.65
N MET A 40 14.07 -7.90 -8.89
CA MET A 40 14.24 -6.83 -9.88
C MET A 40 15.33 -5.81 -9.50
N ASN A 41 15.79 -5.83 -8.26
CA ASN A 41 16.81 -4.92 -7.74
C ASN A 41 16.46 -3.43 -7.95
N ILE A 42 15.23 -3.06 -7.55
CA ILE A 42 14.67 -1.71 -7.70
C ILE A 42 15.46 -0.64 -6.95
N GLN A 43 16.32 -1.04 -6.01
CA GLN A 43 17.31 -0.21 -5.33
C GLN A 43 18.13 0.61 -6.31
N ARG A 44 18.56 -0.01 -7.43
CA ARG A 44 19.35 0.66 -8.47
C ARG A 44 18.53 1.64 -9.29
N VAL A 45 17.23 1.40 -9.42
CA VAL A 45 16.33 2.25 -10.20
C VAL A 45 16.02 3.54 -9.43
N PHE A 46 15.90 3.43 -8.10
CA PHE A 46 15.57 4.56 -7.22
C PHE A 46 16.77 5.12 -6.45
N ASP A 47 17.98 4.62 -6.72
CA ASP A 47 19.25 5.05 -6.10
C ASP A 47 19.24 5.04 -4.56
N THR A 48 18.67 3.98 -3.98
CA THR A 48 18.56 3.80 -2.51
C THR A 48 19.60 2.84 -1.97
N GLN A 49 19.97 2.99 -0.69
CA GLN A 49 20.87 2.05 0.01
C GLN A 49 20.12 0.88 0.68
N ALA A 50 18.78 0.94 0.74
CA ALA A 50 17.94 -0.12 1.30
C ALA A 50 18.14 -1.47 0.59
N SER A 51 18.17 -2.57 1.33
CA SER A 51 18.32 -3.92 0.76
C SER A 51 16.99 -4.62 0.47
N ASP A 52 15.94 -4.30 1.21
CA ASP A 52 14.60 -4.86 1.03
C ASP A 52 13.73 -3.90 0.20
N TRP A 53 12.97 -4.45 -0.75
CA TRP A 53 12.17 -3.64 -1.68
C TRP A 53 11.12 -2.77 -0.99
N ARG A 54 10.59 -3.17 0.17
CA ARG A 54 9.62 -2.38 0.95
C ARG A 54 10.31 -1.16 1.53
N ALA A 55 11.54 -1.32 2.02
CA ALA A 55 12.35 -0.21 2.49
C ALA A 55 12.72 0.76 1.36
N VAL A 56 13.01 0.26 0.15
CA VAL A 56 13.21 1.11 -1.04
C VAL A 56 11.99 1.99 -1.30
N VAL A 57 10.78 1.41 -1.28
CA VAL A 57 9.53 2.15 -1.49
C VAL A 57 9.31 3.19 -0.39
N LYS A 58 9.53 2.83 0.88
CA LYS A 58 9.45 3.76 2.01
C LYS A 58 10.38 4.96 1.84
N GLU A 59 11.64 4.72 1.49
CA GLU A 59 12.64 5.77 1.29
C GLU A 59 12.31 6.65 0.08
N THR A 60 11.98 6.03 -1.05
CA THR A 60 11.70 6.72 -2.33
C THR A 60 10.50 7.66 -2.23
N LEU A 61 9.46 7.25 -1.50
CA LEU A 61 8.24 8.03 -1.33
C LEU A 61 8.21 8.83 -0.03
N HIS A 62 9.30 8.82 0.74
CA HIS A 62 9.39 9.44 2.07
C HIS A 62 8.21 9.09 2.97
N LEU A 63 7.80 7.81 2.95
CA LEU A 63 6.66 7.35 3.73
C LEU A 63 6.96 7.50 5.22
N SER A 64 5.95 7.87 6.01
CA SER A 64 6.11 7.96 7.45
C SER A 64 6.13 6.57 8.10
N ASP A 65 6.59 6.51 9.36
CA ASP A 65 6.53 5.29 10.17
C ASP A 65 5.09 4.80 10.45
N THR A 66 4.08 5.66 10.26
CA THR A 66 2.67 5.35 10.48
C THR A 66 1.91 4.94 9.23
N ILE A 67 2.55 4.94 8.06
CA ILE A 67 1.89 4.61 6.79
C ILE A 67 1.22 3.24 6.82
N ASP A 68 1.84 2.26 7.48
CA ASP A 68 1.31 0.90 7.62
C ASP A 68 -0.01 0.89 8.40
N VAL A 69 -0.10 1.76 9.39
CA VAL A 69 -1.32 1.96 10.18
C VAL A 69 -2.38 2.65 9.34
N ALA A 70 -2.03 3.65 8.53
CA ALA A 70 -2.97 4.33 7.64
C ALA A 70 -3.57 3.35 6.60
N ILE A 71 -2.72 2.55 5.97
CA ILE A 71 -3.12 1.52 5.00
C ILE A 71 -4.08 0.52 5.65
N LEU A 72 -3.70 -0.07 6.79
CA LEU A 72 -4.51 -1.06 7.48
C LEU A 72 -5.83 -0.46 8.01
N ASP A 73 -5.82 0.74 8.57
CA ASP A 73 -7.03 1.39 9.08
C ASP A 73 -8.03 1.64 7.95
N LEU A 74 -7.58 2.21 6.82
CA LEU A 74 -8.44 2.47 5.68
C LEU A 74 -8.94 1.19 5.03
N TRP A 75 -8.11 0.14 4.96
CA TRP A 75 -8.54 -1.16 4.49
C TRP A 75 -9.68 -1.71 5.35
N TYR A 76 -9.47 -1.86 6.65
CA TYR A 76 -10.49 -2.46 7.52
C TYR A 76 -11.77 -1.62 7.62
N ARG A 77 -11.68 -0.30 7.42
CA ARG A 77 -12.86 0.57 7.41
C ARG A 77 -13.65 0.51 6.12
N ASN A 78 -12.98 0.32 4.99
CA ASN A 78 -13.59 0.55 3.68
C ASN A 78 -13.59 -0.68 2.77
N ARG A 79 -12.99 -1.82 3.16
CA ARG A 79 -12.86 -3.02 2.30
C ARG A 79 -14.18 -3.53 1.73
N GLU A 80 -15.30 -3.29 2.41
CA GLU A 80 -16.65 -3.64 1.92
C GLU A 80 -17.05 -2.83 0.67
N HIS A 81 -16.47 -1.64 0.48
CA HIS A 81 -16.63 -0.86 -0.76
C HIS A 81 -15.73 -1.38 -1.88
N PHE A 82 -14.68 -2.12 -1.55
CA PHE A 82 -13.74 -2.75 -2.47
C PHE A 82 -14.08 -4.23 -2.64
N THR A 83 -15.33 -4.53 -2.96
CA THR A 83 -15.78 -5.88 -3.30
C THR A 83 -16.15 -5.95 -4.77
N SER A 84 -15.68 -7.00 -5.45
CA SER A 84 -16.09 -7.32 -6.81
C SER A 84 -17.56 -7.74 -6.86
N GLU A 85 -18.10 -7.90 -8.08
CA GLU A 85 -19.45 -8.47 -8.28
C GLU A 85 -19.60 -9.90 -7.71
N SER A 86 -18.49 -10.64 -7.54
CA SER A 86 -18.47 -11.97 -6.89
C SER A 86 -18.46 -11.90 -5.37
N GLY A 87 -18.40 -10.70 -4.78
CA GLY A 87 -18.33 -10.49 -3.33
C GLY A 87 -16.94 -10.70 -2.73
N GLU A 88 -15.92 -10.93 -3.56
CA GLU A 88 -14.53 -11.04 -3.12
C GLU A 88 -13.92 -9.65 -2.95
N TYR A 89 -13.07 -9.48 -1.95
CA TYR A 89 -12.33 -8.23 -1.79
C TYR A 89 -11.36 -8.01 -2.96
N ASP A 90 -11.30 -6.78 -3.47
CA ASP A 90 -10.40 -6.33 -4.53
C ASP A 90 -9.26 -5.48 -3.94
N PRO A 91 -8.15 -6.13 -3.51
CA PRO A 91 -6.99 -5.43 -2.96
C PRO A 91 -6.27 -4.57 -4.01
N VAL A 92 -6.42 -4.89 -5.30
CA VAL A 92 -5.80 -4.12 -6.40
C VAL A 92 -6.50 -2.77 -6.50
N TRP A 93 -7.84 -2.77 -6.56
CA TRP A 93 -8.61 -1.54 -6.61
C TRP A 93 -8.37 -0.66 -5.37
N PHE A 94 -8.34 -1.26 -4.18
CA PHE A 94 -7.99 -0.52 -2.96
C PHE A 94 -6.60 0.13 -3.05
N SER A 95 -5.59 -0.62 -3.50
CA SER A 95 -4.21 -0.10 -3.59
C SER A 95 -4.07 1.08 -4.56
N GLN A 96 -4.83 1.06 -5.66
CA GLN A 96 -4.85 2.16 -6.63
C GLN A 96 -5.50 3.41 -6.03
N ILE A 97 -6.66 3.27 -5.38
CA ILE A 97 -7.35 4.38 -4.74
C ILE A 97 -6.51 4.96 -3.60
N PHE A 98 -5.90 4.12 -2.76
CA PHE A 98 -5.02 4.60 -1.70
C PHE A 98 -3.83 5.39 -2.27
N THR A 99 -3.20 4.87 -3.32
CA THR A 99 -2.10 5.56 -4.01
C THR A 99 -2.54 6.92 -4.54
N ASP A 100 -3.71 6.99 -5.15
CA ASP A 100 -4.24 8.23 -5.69
C ASP A 100 -4.55 9.25 -4.59
N GLU A 101 -5.16 8.83 -3.48
CA GLU A 101 -5.42 9.71 -2.34
C GLU A 101 -4.12 10.16 -1.65
N TYR A 102 -3.11 9.30 -1.54
CA TYR A 102 -1.82 9.65 -0.96
C TYR A 102 -1.06 10.68 -1.79
N MET A 103 -1.10 10.54 -3.12
CA MET A 103 -0.35 11.40 -4.04
C MET A 103 -1.01 12.76 -4.33
N LYS A 104 -2.23 13.00 -3.83
CA LYS A 104 -2.89 14.31 -3.93
C LYS A 104 -2.16 15.37 -3.11
N GLU A 105 -2.13 16.58 -3.64
CA GLU A 105 -1.63 17.74 -2.90
C GLU A 105 -2.47 17.97 -1.63
N GLY A 106 -1.80 18.09 -0.48
CA GLY A 106 -2.47 18.24 0.81
C GLY A 106 -3.11 16.96 1.34
N SER A 107 -2.69 15.78 0.89
CA SER A 107 -3.19 14.50 1.39
C SER A 107 -3.10 14.40 2.92
N THR A 108 -4.16 13.86 3.53
CA THR A 108 -4.29 13.68 4.98
C THR A 108 -4.40 12.21 5.37
N VAL A 109 -4.18 11.28 4.43
CA VAL A 109 -4.39 9.83 4.66
C VAL A 109 -3.48 9.27 5.75
N ASP A 110 -2.29 9.85 5.93
CA ASP A 110 -1.32 9.47 6.96
C ASP A 110 -1.00 10.66 7.89
N VAL A 111 -1.99 11.53 8.10
CA VAL A 111 -1.94 12.62 9.07
C VAL A 111 -2.84 12.27 10.25
N TRP A 112 -2.29 12.36 11.46
CA TRP A 112 -2.94 11.86 12.66
C TRP A 112 -3.27 13.00 13.64
N PRO A 113 -4.54 13.44 13.69
CA PRO A 113 -5.02 14.26 14.80
C PRO A 113 -4.85 13.55 16.15
N GLU A 114 -4.91 14.31 17.23
CA GLU A 114 -4.78 13.78 18.59
C GLU A 114 -5.74 12.61 18.83
N GLY A 115 -5.20 11.48 19.31
CA GLY A 115 -5.95 10.24 19.55
C GLY A 115 -6.32 9.40 18.32
N ALA A 116 -6.23 9.94 17.11
CA ALA A 116 -6.62 9.23 15.89
C ALA A 116 -5.76 7.99 15.62
N LEU A 117 -4.44 8.09 15.81
CA LEU A 117 -3.50 6.98 15.61
C LEU A 117 -3.78 5.81 16.58
N ALA A 118 -4.05 6.13 17.85
CA ALA A 118 -4.38 5.12 18.85
C ALA A 118 -5.72 4.43 18.52
N ALA A 119 -6.72 5.20 18.08
CA ALA A 119 -8.00 4.66 17.66
C ALA A 119 -7.87 3.74 16.43
N ALA A 120 -7.04 4.11 15.44
CA ALA A 120 -6.74 3.28 14.28
C ALA A 120 -6.08 1.95 14.67
N LYS A 121 -5.04 1.99 15.51
CA LYS A 121 -4.38 0.78 16.02
C LYS A 121 -5.36 -0.16 16.73
N ASN A 122 -6.29 0.39 17.53
CA ASN A 122 -7.32 -0.40 18.20
C ASN A 122 -8.28 -1.07 17.21
N ARG A 123 -8.74 -0.36 16.17
CA ARG A 123 -9.60 -0.94 15.12
C ARG A 123 -8.92 -2.07 14.37
N ILE A 124 -7.66 -1.87 13.99
CA ILE A 124 -6.84 -2.89 13.31
C ILE A 124 -6.72 -4.15 14.19
N ALA A 125 -6.42 -3.97 15.48
CA ALA A 125 -6.32 -5.09 16.42
C ALA A 125 -7.64 -5.87 16.57
N GLN A 126 -8.77 -5.16 16.63
CA GLN A 126 -10.10 -5.77 16.68
C GLN A 126 -10.42 -6.55 15.41
N ALA A 127 -10.15 -5.97 14.24
CA ALA A 127 -10.39 -6.62 12.95
C ALA A 127 -9.56 -7.90 12.79
N LYS A 128 -8.25 -7.85 13.06
CA LYS A 128 -7.37 -9.03 13.02
C LYS A 128 -7.83 -10.15 13.96
N SER A 129 -8.33 -9.78 15.14
CA SER A 129 -8.87 -10.75 16.11
C SER A 129 -10.16 -11.42 15.63
N SER A 130 -10.98 -10.72 14.85
CA SER A 130 -12.19 -11.28 14.25
C SER A 130 -11.93 -12.22 13.08
N GLU A 131 -10.83 -12.03 12.34
CA GLU A 131 -10.42 -12.88 11.21
C GLU A 131 -9.76 -14.19 11.65
N SER A 132 -9.26 -14.25 12.89
CA SER A 132 -8.59 -15.43 13.45
C SER A 132 -9.55 -16.41 14.16
N LYS A 133 -10.87 -16.21 14.03
CA LYS A 133 -11.93 -17.03 14.62
C LYS A 133 -12.74 -17.76 13.56
#